data_AF-A0A1I1GQ39-F1
#
_entry.id   AF-A0A1I1GQ39-F1
#
_cell.length_a   1.000
_cell.length_b   1.000
_cell.length_c   1.000
_cell.angle_alpha   90.00
_cell.angle_beta   90.00
_cell.angle_gamma   90.00
#
_symmetry.space_group_name_H-M   'P 1'
#
loop_
_entity.id
_entity.type
_entity.pdbx_description
1 polymer ?
#
loop_
_entity_poly.entity_id
_entity_poly.type
_entity_poly.pdbx_seq_one_letter_code
_entity_poly.pdbx_strand_id
1 'polypeptide(L)' 'MQLTIQYLGREDVSAMGKAYPNACKVKVRYERANSLFPTLESTVWLAPGAGPVKLTGAPLLGVETISAETSGVAVSN' A
#
# COMPACT_ATOMS: atom_id res chain seq x y z
N MET A 1 -5.30 14.74 -12.70
CA MET A 1 -4.64 13.86 -11.69
C MET A 1 -5.45 12.59 -11.63
N GLN A 2 -4.81 11.44 -11.71
CA GLN A 2 -5.49 10.14 -11.73
C GLN A 2 -4.83 9.20 -10.74
N LEU A 3 -5.63 8.59 -9.87
CA LEU A 3 -5.22 7.52 -8.98
C LEU A 3 -5.89 6.24 -9.44
N THR A 4 -5.08 5.23 -9.75
CA THR A 4 -5.55 3.91 -10.15
C THR A 4 -5.13 2.91 -9.09
N ILE A 5 -6.10 2.18 -8.54
CA ILE A 5 -5.88 1.07 -7.62
C ILE A 5 -6.31 -0.20 -8.35
N GLN A 6 -5.38 -1.14 -8.53
CA GLN A 6 -5.62 -2.41 -9.20
C GLN A 6 -5.41 -3.55 -8.20
N TYR A 7 -6.45 -4.36 -8.00
CA TYR A 7 -6.33 -5.61 -7.25
C TYR A 7 -5.53 -6.63 -8.06
N LEU A 8 -4.49 -7.19 -7.45
CA LEU A 8 -3.58 -8.16 -8.08
C LEU A 8 -3.74 -9.59 -7.55
N GLY A 9 -4.56 -9.79 -6.51
CA GLY A 9 -4.77 -11.09 -5.90
C GLY A 9 -4.44 -11.11 -4.41
N ARG A 10 -4.27 -12.32 -3.88
CA ARG A 10 -3.93 -12.57 -2.47
C ARG A 10 -2.69 -13.46 -2.41
N GLU A 11 -1.77 -13.14 -1.51
CA GLU A 11 -0.59 -13.96 -1.23
C GLU A 11 -0.19 -13.87 0.23
N ASP A 12 0.49 -14.90 0.73
CA ASP A 12 1.09 -14.87 2.06
C ASP A 12 2.35 -14.02 2.01
N VAL A 13 2.50 -13.09 2.95
CA VAL A 13 3.62 -12.15 2.97
C VAL A 13 4.24 -12.08 4.35
N SER A 14 5.57 -12.05 4.41
CA SER A 14 6.31 -11.79 5.64
C SER A 14 6.88 -10.37 5.62
N ALA A 15 6.66 -9.63 6.69
CA ALA A 15 7.18 -8.28 6.90
C ALA A 15 7.49 -8.07 8.39
N MET A 16 8.61 -7.40 8.68
CA MET A 16 9.07 -7.12 10.05
C MET A 16 9.09 -8.37 10.97
N GLY A 17 9.46 -9.52 10.42
CA GLY A 17 9.52 -10.79 11.17
C GLY A 17 8.16 -11.45 11.48
N LYS A 18 7.05 -10.87 11.00
CA LYS A 18 5.70 -11.42 11.14
C LYS A 18 5.18 -11.93 9.80
N ALA A 19 4.51 -13.09 9.84
CA ALA A 19 3.81 -13.64 8.69
C ALA A 19 2.35 -13.13 8.66
N TYR A 20 1.92 -12.71 7.49
CA TYR A 20 0.56 -12.24 7.20
C TYR A 20 -0.04 -13.13 6.12
N PRO A 21 -0.84 -14.14 6.50
CA PRO A 21 -1.48 -14.99 5.54
C PRO A 21 -2.58 -14.23 4.80
N ASN A 22 -2.82 -14.61 3.54
CA ASN A 22 -3.93 -14.13 2.74
C ASN A 22 -3.98 -12.58 2.62
N ALA A 23 -2.82 -11.94 2.49
CA ALA A 23 -2.75 -10.49 2.33
C ALA A 23 -3.21 -10.07 0.92
N CYS A 24 -4.06 -9.06 0.85
CA CYS A 24 -4.56 -8.49 -0.40
C CYS A 24 -3.47 -7.64 -1.05
N LYS A 25 -3.05 -8.02 -2.25
CA LYS A 25 -2.04 -7.33 -3.03
C LYS A 25 -2.69 -6.34 -3.97
N VAL A 26 -2.33 -5.07 -3.85
CA VAL A 26 -2.85 -3.99 -4.70
C VAL A 26 -1.71 -3.22 -5.32
N LYS A 27 -1.87 -2.86 -6.59
CA LYS A 27 -1.00 -1.93 -7.29
C LYS A 27 -1.65 -0.55 -7.28
N VAL A 28 -0.88 0.44 -6.87
CA VAL A 28 -1.28 1.84 -6.80
C VAL A 28 -0.45 2.59 -7.83
N ARG A 29 -1.12 3.26 -8.76
CA ARG A 29 -0.51 4.10 -9.78
C ARG A 29 -1.09 5.50 -9.68
N TYR A 30 -0.21 6.48 -9.51
CA TYR A 30 -0.56 7.89 -9.41
C TYR A 30 0.03 8.67 -10.57
N GLU A 31 -0.85 9.27 -11.35
CA GLU A 31 -0.52 10.09 -12.51
C GLU A 31 -0.87 11.56 -12.24
N ARG A 32 0.16 12.41 -12.21
CA ARG A 32 -0.03 13.85 -12.14
C ARG A 32 -0.07 14.40 -13.57
N ALA A 33 -1.23 14.89 -13.99
CA ALA A 33 -1.37 15.56 -15.29
C ALA A 33 -0.52 16.85 -15.32
N ASN A 34 0.09 17.15 -16.47
CA ASN A 34 0.91 18.36 -16.71
C ASN A 34 2.09 18.54 -15.74
N SER A 35 2.70 17.44 -15.32
CA SER A 35 3.82 17.43 -14.38
C SER A 35 5.08 16.89 -15.05
N LEU A 36 6.22 17.56 -14.82
CA LEU A 36 7.55 17.05 -15.17
C LEU A 36 7.97 15.82 -14.33
N PHE A 37 7.28 15.57 -13.21
CA PHE A 37 7.53 14.42 -12.35
C PHE A 37 6.95 13.12 -12.93
N PRO A 38 7.67 11.99 -12.78
CA PRO A 38 7.24 10.70 -13.31
C PRO A 38 5.96 10.19 -12.65
N THR A 39 5.26 9.30 -13.36
CA THR A 39 4.18 8.49 -12.78
C THR A 39 4.73 7.71 -11.59
N LEU A 40 4.05 7.79 -10.45
CA LEU A 40 4.45 7.07 -9.25
C LEU A 40 3.70 5.74 -9.18
N GLU A 41 4.42 4.66 -8.91
CA GLU A 41 3.87 3.32 -8.88
C GLU A 41 4.40 2.55 -7.67
N SER A 42 3.48 1.96 -6.90
CA SER A 42 3.79 1.12 -5.75
C SER A 42 2.88 -0.09 -5.67
N THR A 43 3.37 -1.18 -5.09
CA THR A 43 2.56 -2.33 -4.69
C THR A 43 2.44 -2.34 -3.18
N VAL A 44 1.23 -2.57 -2.68
CA VAL A 44 0.89 -2.60 -1.25
C VAL A 44 0.26 -3.95 -0.93
N TRP A 45 0.60 -4.51 0.22
CA TRP A 45 -0.04 -5.69 0.78
C TRP A 45 -0.86 -5.29 1.99
N LEU A 46 -2.14 -5.65 1.98
CA LEU A 46 -3.11 -5.35 3.04
C LEU A 46 -3.49 -6.65 3.75
N ALA A 47 -3.06 -6.83 4.98
CA ALA A 47 -3.39 -8.00 5.78
C ALA A 47 -4.74 -7.81 6.51
N PRO A 48 -5.58 -8.86 6.62
CA PRO A 48 -6.81 -8.82 7.41
C PRO A 48 -6.53 -8.41 8.86
N GLY A 49 -7.24 -7.40 9.36
CA GLY A 49 -7.11 -6.91 10.74
C GLY A 49 -5.82 -6.13 11.06
N ALA A 50 -4.89 -5.99 10.12
CA ALA A 50 -3.65 -5.22 10.32
C ALA A 50 -3.44 -4.10 9.28
N GLY A 51 -4.17 -4.11 8.16
CA GLY A 51 -4.03 -3.07 7.13
C GLY A 51 -2.73 -3.23 6.32
N PRO A 52 -2.13 -2.13 5.83
CA PRO A 52 -0.88 -2.17 5.06
C PRO A 52 0.30 -2.77 5.83
N VAL A 53 0.83 -3.90 5.37
CA VAL A 53 1.95 -4.62 6.01
C VAL A 53 3.23 -4.63 5.19
N LYS A 54 3.15 -4.32 3.90
CA LYS A 54 4.32 -4.24 3.01
C LYS A 54 4.05 -3.24 1.90
N LEU A 55 5.10 -2.51 1.52
CA LEU A 55 5.11 -1.58 0.39
C LEU A 55 6.37 -1.84 -0.45
N THR A 56 6.24 -1.87 -1.77
CA THR A 56 7.38 -1.91 -2.69
C THR A 56 7.15 -0.99 -3.88
N GLY A 57 8.19 -0.31 -4.37
CA GLY A 57 8.09 0.55 -5.56
C GLY A 57 8.77 1.91 -5.35
N ALA A 58 8.59 2.82 -6.31
CA ALA A 58 9.09 4.18 -6.18
C ALA A 58 8.42 4.85 -4.98
N PRO A 59 9.16 5.61 -4.15
CA PRO A 59 8.57 6.27 -3.00
C PRO A 59 7.42 7.16 -3.51
N LEU A 60 6.21 6.91 -3.02
CA LEU A 60 5.11 7.83 -3.19
C LEU A 60 5.48 9.09 -2.41
N LEU A 61 6.21 10.01 -3.05
CA LEU A 61 6.68 11.25 -2.43
C LEU A 61 5.47 11.99 -1.83
N GLY A 62 5.41 12.06 -0.50
CA GLY A 62 4.34 12.76 0.23
C GLY A 62 3.17 11.89 0.71
N VAL A 63 3.19 10.57 0.49
CA VAL A 63 2.35 9.67 1.28
C VAL A 63 3.16 9.40 2.53
N GLU A 64 2.74 9.97 3.67
CA GLU A 64 3.16 9.45 4.96
C GLU A 64 2.93 7.94 4.90
N THR A 65 4.00 7.17 4.74
CA THR A 65 4.00 5.74 4.95
C THR A 65 3.85 5.57 6.46
N ILE A 66 2.65 5.89 6.92
CA ILE A 66 2.14 5.47 8.20
C ILE A 66 2.20 3.96 8.11
N SER A 67 3.28 3.40 8.65
CA SER A 67 3.32 2.00 9.05
C SER A 67 1.99 1.75 9.73
N ALA A 68 1.18 0.83 9.20
CA ALA A 68 -0.14 0.54 9.78
C ALA A 68 -0.03 0.05 11.24
N GLU A 69 1.18 -0.27 11.69
CA GLU A 69 1.53 -0.51 13.08
C GLU A 69 1.61 0.74 13.98
N THR A 70 1.66 1.96 13.42
CA THR A 70 1.68 3.23 14.19
C THR A 70 0.43 4.07 14.07
N SER A 71 -0.52 3.72 13.21
CA SER A 71 -1.85 4.31 13.26
C SER A 71 -2.85 3.23 13.64
N GLY A 72 -3.19 3.23 14.92
CA GLY A 72 -4.45 2.68 15.39
C GLY A 72 -5.59 3.40 14.69
N VAL A 73 -5.88 3.00 13.46
CA VAL A 73 -7.21 3.16 12.87
C VAL A 73 -8.05 2.11 13.59
N ALA A 74 -8.48 2.47 14.80
CA ALA A 74 -9.53 1.78 15.50
C ALA A 74 -10.76 1.87 14.58
N VAL A 75 -11.12 0.75 13.97
CA VAL A 75 -12.45 0.57 13.40
C VAL A 75 -13.40 0.49 14.60
N SER A 76 -13.95 1.62 15.01
CA SER A 76 -15.11 1.65 15.91
C SER A 76 -16.33 1.22 15.11
N ASN A 77 -16.97 0.15 15.58
CA ASN A 77 -18.24 -0.41 15.09
C ASN A 77 -19.32 0.65 14.91
#